data_AF-A0A8H8WSW6-F1
#
_entry.id   AF-A0A8H8WSW6-F1
#
_cell.length_a   1.000
_cell.length_b   1.000
_cell.length_c   1.000
_cell.angle_alpha   90.00
_cell.angle_beta   90.00
_cell.angle_gamma   90.00
#
_symmetry.space_group_name_H-M   'P 1'
#
loop_
_entity.id
_entity.type
_entity.pdbx_description
1 polymer ?
#
loop_
_entity_poly.entity_id
_entity_poly.type
_entity_poly.pdbx_seq_one_letter_code
_entity_poly.pdbx_strand_id
1 'polypeptide(L)'
;MPLMKPVGAAVLIVEAGVTGIVVEWVRGSHVVLRRNPDYWQPGRPFLDRIAVRFVADAMAVSTALEAGEADVSYSVALPELERLRANPRLSVTTASDNYLNNAQVLEFNLDRPILARREVRHALAAAIDRRIITGAIFYGHAQAAGSTIPAALKAYNDEAPFAHPFDLARANRLLDEAGLPRGPDGTRFALRLTFHPGPAFKNTAEYLRAAFTRVGVKVEIADGDLATFIRRV
;
A
#
# COMPACT_ATOMS: atom_id res chain seq x y z
N MET A 1 35.52 12.44 12.16
CA MET A 1 34.27 13.23 12.21
C MET A 1 33.50 12.77 13.45
N PRO A 2 33.39 13.59 14.50
CA PRO A 2 32.86 13.14 15.78
C PRO A 2 31.35 12.94 15.68
N LEU A 3 30.87 11.77 16.10
CA LEU A 3 29.46 11.44 16.22
C LEU A 3 28.82 12.34 17.28
N MET A 4 28.00 13.29 16.82
CA MET A 4 27.14 14.10 17.67
C MET A 4 26.14 13.15 18.37
N LYS A 5 26.18 13.09 19.71
CA LYS A 5 25.21 12.32 20.50
C LYS A 5 23.83 12.99 20.34
N PRO A 6 22.78 12.30 19.86
CA PRO A 6 21.44 12.85 19.91
C PRO A 6 20.95 12.75 21.35
N VAL A 7 20.77 13.89 22.01
CA VAL A 7 20.01 14.03 23.25
C VAL A 7 18.63 14.52 22.82
N GLY A 8 17.63 13.64 22.83
CA GLY A 8 16.27 13.99 22.44
C GLY A 8 15.31 12.81 22.49
N ALA A 9 14.09 13.06 22.97
CA ALA A 9 12.96 12.15 22.76
C ALA A 9 12.51 12.28 21.31
N ALA A 10 12.33 11.15 20.61
CA ALA A 10 11.81 11.15 19.25
C ALA A 10 10.34 10.72 19.25
N VAL A 11 9.48 11.49 18.59
CA VAL A 11 8.11 11.07 18.25
C VAL A 11 8.17 10.45 16.87
N LEU A 12 8.19 9.13 16.83
CA LEU A 12 8.15 8.37 15.59
C LEU A 12 6.69 8.07 15.24
N ILE A 13 6.35 8.02 13.96
CA ILE A 13 5.05 7.53 13.50
C ILE A 13 5.32 6.30 12.63
N VAL A 14 5.09 5.12 13.24
CA VAL A 14 5.08 3.72 12.72
C VAL A 14 6.37 2.86 12.82
N GLU A 15 6.12 1.55 13.03
CA GLU A 15 6.94 0.33 13.27
C GLU A 15 8.27 0.47 14.04
N ALA A 16 8.21 0.13 15.33
CA ALA A 16 9.39 0.01 16.18
C ALA A 16 10.07 -1.35 15.95
N GLY A 17 11.21 -1.34 15.27
CA GLY A 17 12.21 -2.40 15.44
C GLY A 17 12.53 -2.51 16.95
N VAL A 18 12.25 -3.69 17.52
CA VAL A 18 12.16 -3.91 18.97
C VAL A 18 13.54 -3.77 19.62
N THR A 19 13.90 -2.55 19.99
CA THR A 19 15.10 -2.23 20.77
C THR A 19 14.78 -1.52 22.10
N GLY A 20 13.53 -1.06 22.27
CA GLY A 20 13.05 -0.38 23.47
C GLY A 20 12.07 -1.23 24.27
N ILE A 21 11.96 -0.93 25.57
CA ILE A 21 10.97 -1.52 26.49
C ILE A 21 9.68 -0.71 26.41
N VAL A 22 8.55 -1.35 26.14
CA VAL A 22 7.23 -0.70 26.17
C VAL A 22 6.92 -0.26 27.60
N VAL A 23 6.58 1.01 27.77
CA VAL A 23 6.19 1.59 29.07
C VAL A 23 4.75 2.05 29.11
N GLU A 24 4.15 2.32 27.96
CA GLU A 24 2.77 2.76 27.86
C GLU A 24 2.18 2.29 26.53
N TRP A 25 0.94 1.84 26.55
CA TRP A 25 0.16 1.59 25.36
C TRP A 25 -1.27 2.06 25.57
N VAL A 26 -1.63 3.14 24.88
CA VAL A 26 -3.01 3.61 24.81
C VAL A 26 -3.58 3.17 23.46
N ARG A 27 -4.50 2.20 23.52
CA ARG A 27 -5.09 1.58 22.33
C ARG A 27 -5.68 2.63 21.39
N GLY A 28 -5.30 2.55 20.10
CA GLY A 28 -5.77 3.48 19.07
C GLY A 28 -5.15 4.89 19.13
N SER A 29 -4.31 5.19 20.13
CA SER A 29 -3.67 6.50 20.27
C SER A 29 -2.15 6.41 20.08
N HIS A 30 -1.44 5.69 20.95
CA HIS A 30 0.01 5.66 20.91
C HIS A 30 0.63 4.51 21.72
N VAL A 31 1.91 4.25 21.46
CA VAL A 31 2.80 3.37 22.25
C VAL A 31 4.04 4.15 22.62
N VAL A 32 4.46 4.10 23.88
CA VAL A 32 5.72 4.69 24.33
C VAL A 32 6.71 3.58 24.64
N LEU A 33 7.92 3.70 24.10
CA LEU A 33 9.06 2.86 24.42
C LEU A 33 10.14 3.69 25.11
N ARG A 34 10.83 3.08 26.08
CA ARG A 34 12.07 3.61 26.65
C ARG A 34 13.28 2.78 26.22
N ARG A 35 14.48 3.33 26.33
CA ARG A 35 15.75 2.61 26.15
C ARG A 35 15.77 1.32 26.96
N ASN A 36 16.19 0.22 26.33
CA ASN A 36 16.56 -1.01 27.03
C ASN A 36 18.05 -0.92 27.46
N PRO A 37 18.37 -0.77 28.75
CA PRO A 37 19.75 -0.72 29.22
C PRO A 37 20.48 -2.07 29.05
N ASP A 38 19.73 -3.18 29.01
CA ASP A 38 20.26 -4.54 28.89
C ASP A 38 20.28 -5.01 27.42
N TYR A 39 20.28 -4.07 26.46
CA TYR A 39 20.33 -4.41 25.04
C TYR A 39 21.68 -5.07 24.72
N TRP A 40 21.63 -6.20 24.02
CA TRP A 40 22.78 -7.07 23.76
C TRP A 40 23.95 -6.36 23.05
N GLN A 41 23.68 -5.31 22.27
CA GLN A 41 24.71 -4.54 21.57
C GLN A 41 25.12 -3.33 22.44
N PRO A 42 26.38 -3.29 22.91
CA PRO A 42 26.87 -2.18 23.73
C PRO A 42 26.71 -0.82 23.03
N GLY A 43 26.26 0.19 23.79
CA GLY A 43 26.07 1.55 23.29
C GLY A 43 24.80 1.78 22.46
N ARG A 44 23.90 0.79 22.36
CA ARG A 44 22.62 0.85 21.65
C ARG A 44 21.44 0.50 22.59
N PRO A 45 20.20 0.89 22.26
CA PRO A 45 19.82 1.86 21.21
C PRO A 45 20.29 3.28 21.57
N PHE A 46 20.35 4.21 20.62
CA PHE A 46 20.85 5.58 20.89
C PHE A 46 19.84 6.51 21.55
N LEU A 47 18.55 6.27 21.34
CA LEU A 47 17.46 7.12 21.84
C LEU A 47 17.04 6.69 23.25
N ASP A 48 16.68 7.67 24.08
CA ASP A 48 16.18 7.42 25.44
C ASP A 48 14.70 7.03 25.47
N ARG A 49 13.91 7.63 24.56
CA ARG A 49 12.47 7.46 24.48
C ARG A 49 12.00 7.58 23.03
N ILE A 50 11.05 6.73 22.68
CA ILE A 50 10.32 6.77 21.42
C ILE A 50 8.82 6.82 21.76
N ALA A 51 8.10 7.78 21.18
CA ALA A 51 6.64 7.80 21.22
C ALA A 51 6.10 7.50 19.82
N VAL A 52 5.41 6.38 19.67
CA VAL A 52 4.74 5.97 18.42
C VAL A 52 3.29 6.41 18.43
N ARG A 53 2.95 7.47 17.69
CA ARG A 53 1.55 7.95 17.58
C ARG A 53 0.85 7.29 16.39
N PHE A 54 -0.39 6.85 16.58
CA PHE A 54 -1.23 6.31 15.53
C PHE A 54 -2.09 7.44 14.95
N VAL A 55 -1.79 7.87 13.73
CA VAL A 55 -2.52 8.92 13.03
C VAL A 55 -2.99 8.37 11.69
N ALA A 56 -4.31 8.28 11.51
CA ALA A 56 -4.90 7.70 10.30
C ALA A 56 -4.89 8.66 9.10
N ASP A 57 -4.96 9.97 9.38
CA ASP A 57 -5.00 11.00 8.36
C ASP A 57 -3.59 11.40 7.91
N ALA A 58 -3.25 11.10 6.65
CA ALA A 58 -1.93 11.36 6.10
C ALA A 58 -1.63 12.86 5.90
N MET A 59 -2.65 13.72 5.77
CA MET A 59 -2.47 15.17 5.72
C MET A 59 -2.09 15.72 7.09
N ALA A 60 -2.76 15.24 8.14
CA ALA A 60 -2.42 15.59 9.53
C ALA A 60 -0.97 15.19 9.87
N VAL A 61 -0.51 14.04 9.37
CA VAL A 61 0.89 13.61 9.51
C VAL A 61 1.84 14.57 8.80
N SER A 62 1.54 14.97 7.56
CA SER A 62 2.35 15.94 6.81
C SER A 62 2.47 17.27 7.57
N THR A 63 1.36 17.80 8.10
CA THR A 63 1.37 19.04 8.90
C THR A 63 2.18 18.89 10.19
N ALA A 64 2.06 17.77 10.89
CA ALA A 64 2.80 17.51 12.13
C ALA A 64 4.33 17.48 11.89
N LEU A 65 4.78 16.88 10.80
CA LEU A 65 6.21 16.89 10.42
C LEU A 65 6.71 18.31 10.17
N GLU A 66 5.94 19.12 9.45
CA GLU A 66 6.34 20.50 9.14
C GLU A 66 6.37 21.40 10.37
N ALA A 67 5.45 21.19 11.30
CA ALA A 67 5.41 21.87 12.59
C ALA A 67 6.53 21.41 13.55
N GLY A 68 7.20 20.29 13.25
CA GLY A 68 8.19 19.69 14.15
C GLY A 68 7.55 18.94 15.34
N GLU A 69 6.26 18.61 15.25
CA GLU A 69 5.56 17.79 16.24
C GLU A 69 5.82 16.28 16.07
N ALA A 70 6.33 15.89 14.90
CA ALA A 70 6.78 14.54 14.59
C ALA A 70 8.18 14.62 13.94
N ASP A 71 9.05 13.66 14.29
CA ASP A 71 10.42 13.64 13.77
C ASP A 71 10.53 12.78 12.49
N VAL A 72 9.73 11.71 12.39
CA VAL A 72 9.78 10.74 11.29
C VAL A 72 8.39 10.17 11.01
N SER A 73 8.07 9.96 9.73
CA SER A 73 6.93 9.17 9.28
C SER A 73 7.29 8.37 8.02
N TYR A 74 6.71 7.17 7.92
CA TYR A 74 6.73 6.35 6.71
C TYR A 74 5.49 6.54 5.83
N SER A 75 4.55 7.39 6.24
CA SER A 75 3.27 7.58 5.56
C SER A 75 2.86 9.05 5.59
N VAL A 76 3.15 9.74 4.50
CA VAL A 76 2.69 11.11 4.22
C VAL A 76 1.75 11.09 3.03
N ALA A 77 0.91 12.12 2.91
CA ALA A 77 0.06 12.26 1.73
C ALA A 77 0.93 12.46 0.47
N LEU A 78 0.82 11.57 -0.51
CA LEU A 78 1.59 11.63 -1.76
C LEU A 78 1.49 12.96 -2.51
N PRO A 79 0.33 13.64 -2.61
CA PRO A 79 0.22 14.98 -3.20
C PRO A 79 1.14 16.03 -2.57
N GLU A 80 1.48 15.84 -1.29
CA GLU A 80 2.22 16.82 -0.48
C GLU A 80 3.73 16.64 -0.61
N LEU A 81 4.21 15.60 -1.31
CA LEU A 81 5.64 15.25 -1.34
C LEU A 81 6.53 16.38 -1.84
N GLU A 82 6.14 17.08 -2.90
CA GLU A 82 6.92 18.22 -3.41
C GLU A 82 6.97 19.38 -2.40
N ARG A 83 5.85 19.64 -1.70
CA ARG A 83 5.78 20.66 -0.67
C ARG A 83 6.65 20.30 0.54
N LEU A 84 6.62 19.04 0.97
CA LEU A 84 7.47 18.53 2.05
C LEU A 84 8.95 18.54 1.67
N ARG A 85 9.30 18.24 0.41
CA ARG A 85 10.68 18.33 -0.11
C ARG A 85 11.24 19.74 -0.12
N ALA A 86 10.39 20.74 -0.34
CA ALA A 86 10.77 22.14 -0.34
C ALA A 86 11.05 22.68 1.08
N ASN A 87 10.66 21.95 2.14
CA ASN A 87 10.91 22.35 3.51
C ASN A 87 12.36 22.04 3.91
N PRO A 88 13.21 23.04 4.23
CA PRO A 88 14.63 22.82 4.52
C PRO A 88 14.89 22.05 5.83
N ARG A 89 13.86 21.85 6.66
CA ARG A 89 13.95 21.06 7.91
C ARG A 89 13.66 19.58 7.69
N LEU A 90 13.15 19.19 6.52
CA LEU A 90 12.73 17.83 6.22
C LEU A 90 13.68 17.20 5.20
N SER A 91 13.92 15.91 5.39
CA SER A 91 14.52 15.05 4.36
C SER A 91 13.44 14.07 3.90
N VAL A 92 13.13 14.08 2.61
CA VAL A 92 12.11 13.21 2.02
C VAL A 92 12.78 12.26 1.05
N THR A 93 12.68 10.97 1.33
CA THR A 93 13.15 9.91 0.43
C THR A 93 11.96 9.13 -0.13
N THR A 94 12.02 8.83 -1.43
CA THR A 94 11.13 7.86 -2.10
C THR A 94 11.92 6.65 -2.56
N ALA A 95 13.15 6.48 -2.07
CA ALA A 95 13.96 5.32 -2.39
C ALA A 95 13.32 4.07 -1.77
N SER A 96 13.32 2.98 -2.54
CA SER A 96 13.00 1.64 -2.07
C SER A 96 14.30 0.83 -2.04
N ASP A 97 14.45 -0.03 -1.03
CA ASP A 97 15.56 -0.96 -0.89
C ASP A 97 15.05 -2.39 -0.69
N ASN A 98 15.98 -3.33 -0.45
CA ASN A 98 15.64 -4.74 -0.22
C ASN A 98 14.88 -4.98 1.10
N TYR A 99 14.84 -3.99 2.00
CA TYR A 99 14.15 -4.09 3.28
C TYR A 99 12.69 -3.61 3.18
N LEU A 100 12.44 -2.60 2.34
CA LEU A 100 11.10 -2.06 2.04
C LEU A 100 10.72 -2.30 0.57
N ASN A 101 10.42 -3.56 0.26
CA ASN A 101 10.14 -4.07 -1.08
C ASN A 101 8.66 -4.47 -1.25
N ASN A 102 7.74 -3.54 -1.02
CA ASN A 102 6.31 -3.84 -1.05
C ASN A 102 5.80 -3.99 -2.49
N ALA A 103 5.05 -5.07 -2.78
CA ALA A 103 4.29 -5.20 -4.02
C ALA A 103 2.79 -5.16 -3.70
N GLN A 104 2.04 -4.34 -4.44
CA GLN A 104 0.59 -4.38 -4.40
C GLN A 104 0.09 -5.34 -5.48
N VAL A 105 -0.68 -6.34 -5.04
CA VAL A 105 -1.24 -7.38 -5.91
C VAL A 105 -2.74 -7.41 -5.81
N LEU A 106 -3.41 -7.69 -6.93
CA LEU A 106 -4.81 -8.08 -6.95
C LEU A 106 -4.85 -9.61 -7.01
N GLU A 107 -5.38 -10.21 -5.95
CA GLU A 107 -5.47 -11.66 -5.83
C GLU A 107 -6.88 -12.16 -6.16
N PHE A 108 -6.96 -13.33 -6.78
CA PHE A 108 -8.22 -13.96 -7.15
C PHE A 108 -8.43 -15.22 -6.31
N ASN A 109 -9.53 -15.28 -5.57
CA ASN A 109 -9.92 -16.49 -4.86
C ASN A 109 -10.37 -17.56 -5.88
N LEU A 110 -9.55 -18.59 -6.07
CA LEU A 110 -9.79 -19.66 -7.04
C LEU A 110 -10.84 -20.69 -6.59
N ASP A 111 -11.27 -20.67 -5.32
CA ASP A 111 -12.39 -21.49 -4.84
C ASP A 111 -13.73 -20.95 -5.36
N ARG A 112 -13.76 -19.71 -5.88
CA ARG A 112 -14.91 -19.19 -6.61
C ARG A 112 -14.88 -19.72 -8.04
N PRO A 113 -15.89 -20.51 -8.47
CA PRO A 113 -15.85 -21.15 -9.79
C PRO A 113 -15.62 -20.19 -10.96
N ILE A 114 -16.15 -18.96 -10.88
CA ILE A 114 -15.96 -17.97 -11.93
C ILE A 114 -14.53 -17.41 -12.00
N LEU A 115 -13.83 -17.31 -10.87
CA LEU A 115 -12.46 -16.82 -10.78
C LEU A 115 -11.43 -17.96 -10.94
N ALA A 116 -11.83 -19.21 -10.74
CA ALA A 116 -11.04 -20.41 -11.08
C ALA A 116 -10.67 -20.46 -12.57
N ARG A 117 -11.53 -19.90 -13.42
CA ARG A 117 -11.35 -19.83 -14.88
C ARG A 117 -10.26 -18.85 -15.25
N ARG A 118 -9.20 -19.35 -15.91
CA ARG A 118 -8.04 -18.56 -16.29
C ARG A 118 -8.39 -17.40 -17.22
N GLU A 119 -9.30 -17.65 -18.16
CA GLU A 119 -9.74 -16.68 -19.17
C GLU A 119 -10.45 -15.49 -18.53
N VAL A 120 -11.20 -15.72 -17.45
CA VAL A 120 -11.84 -14.66 -16.65
C VAL A 120 -10.79 -13.81 -15.96
N ARG A 121 -9.78 -14.43 -15.31
CA ARG A 121 -8.68 -13.67 -14.66
C ARG A 121 -7.89 -12.85 -15.66
N HIS A 122 -7.59 -13.42 -16.83
CA HIS A 122 -6.90 -12.71 -17.91
C HIS A 122 -7.73 -11.54 -18.46
N ALA A 123 -9.05 -11.70 -18.59
CA ALA A 123 -9.94 -10.63 -18.99
C ALA A 123 -9.97 -9.49 -17.97
N LEU A 124 -10.07 -9.83 -16.68
CA LEU A 124 -10.04 -8.83 -15.59
C LEU A 124 -8.69 -8.11 -15.57
N ALA A 125 -7.56 -8.82 -15.70
CA ALA A 125 -6.24 -8.21 -15.78
C ALA A 125 -6.11 -7.24 -16.97
N ALA A 126 -6.60 -7.63 -18.15
CA ALA A 126 -6.59 -6.77 -19.34
C ALA A 126 -7.53 -5.55 -19.24
N ALA A 127 -8.52 -5.57 -18.33
CA ALA A 127 -9.40 -4.43 -18.09
C ALA A 127 -8.74 -3.33 -17.22
N ILE A 128 -7.57 -3.59 -16.64
CA ILE A 128 -6.88 -2.68 -15.73
C ILE A 128 -5.83 -1.86 -16.49
N ASP A 129 -6.03 -0.55 -16.57
CA ASP A 129 -4.98 0.39 -16.98
C ASP A 129 -4.09 0.72 -15.78
N ARG A 130 -2.97 -0.01 -15.71
CA ARG A 130 -2.00 0.09 -14.63
C ARG A 130 -1.34 1.47 -14.53
N ARG A 131 -1.36 2.26 -15.61
CA ARG A 131 -0.83 3.64 -15.64
C ARG A 131 -1.69 4.59 -14.84
N ILE A 132 -3.01 4.35 -14.77
CA ILE A 132 -3.91 5.13 -13.92
C ILE A 132 -3.56 4.89 -12.45
N ILE A 133 -3.26 3.65 -12.08
CA ILE A 133 -2.84 3.31 -10.71
C ILE A 133 -1.51 4.01 -10.39
N THR A 134 -0.47 3.79 -11.18
CA THR A 134 0.87 4.34 -10.87
C THR A 134 0.92 5.86 -10.98
N GLY A 135 0.23 6.45 -11.96
CA GLY A 135 0.25 7.87 -12.24
C GLY A 135 -0.74 8.68 -11.40
N ALA A 136 -2.02 8.34 -11.44
CA ALA A 136 -3.06 9.16 -10.81
C ALA A 136 -3.27 8.82 -9.32
N ILE A 137 -3.22 7.53 -8.94
CA ILE A 137 -3.46 7.12 -7.55
C ILE A 137 -2.18 7.24 -6.72
N PHE A 138 -1.03 6.89 -7.32
CA PHE A 138 0.28 6.94 -6.65
C PHE A 138 1.13 8.15 -7.03
N TYR A 139 0.58 9.12 -7.78
CA TYR A 139 1.26 10.38 -8.11
C TYR A 139 2.64 10.18 -8.78
N GLY A 140 2.82 9.09 -9.53
CA GLY A 140 4.09 8.74 -10.16
C GLY A 140 5.15 8.12 -9.23
N HIS A 141 4.83 7.92 -7.95
CA HIS A 141 5.72 7.32 -6.95
C HIS A 141 5.60 5.81 -6.83
N ALA A 142 4.91 5.15 -7.77
CA ALA A 142 4.85 3.70 -7.88
C ALA A 142 5.26 3.25 -9.28
N GLN A 143 5.86 2.06 -9.35
CA GLN A 143 6.19 1.40 -10.60
C GLN A 143 5.22 0.24 -10.84
N ALA A 144 4.82 0.05 -12.10
CA ALA A 144 4.04 -1.11 -12.48
C ALA A 144 4.90 -2.38 -12.39
N ALA A 145 4.59 -3.28 -11.46
CA ALA A 145 5.30 -4.54 -11.29
C ALA A 145 5.09 -5.52 -12.47
N GLY A 146 6.15 -6.09 -13.05
CA GLY A 146 6.03 -7.17 -14.04
C GLY A 146 5.65 -8.52 -13.41
N SER A 147 6.07 -8.71 -12.16
CA SER A 147 5.98 -9.94 -11.38
C SER A 147 5.36 -9.65 -10.00
N THR A 148 4.95 -10.70 -9.28
CA THR A 148 4.57 -10.61 -7.86
C THR A 148 5.76 -10.32 -6.95
N ILE A 149 6.98 -10.60 -7.44
CA ILE A 149 8.22 -10.26 -6.76
C ILE A 149 8.63 -8.84 -7.19
N PRO A 150 8.83 -7.89 -6.25
CA PRO A 150 9.23 -6.53 -6.58
C PRO A 150 10.62 -6.45 -7.21
N ALA A 151 10.84 -5.45 -8.08
CA ALA A 151 12.10 -5.25 -8.81
C ALA A 151 13.32 -4.98 -7.92
N ALA A 152 13.12 -4.51 -6.67
CA ALA A 152 14.20 -4.37 -5.70
C ALA A 152 14.89 -5.72 -5.43
N LEU A 153 14.13 -6.84 -5.43
CA LEU A 153 14.63 -8.19 -5.24
C LEU A 153 15.16 -8.80 -6.56
N LYS A 154 16.14 -8.16 -7.19
CA LYS A 154 16.66 -8.49 -8.52
C LYS A 154 16.97 -9.97 -8.75
N ALA A 155 17.51 -10.66 -7.75
CA ALA A 155 17.88 -12.08 -7.86
C ALA A 155 16.68 -13.02 -8.06
N TYR A 156 15.47 -12.55 -7.74
CA TYR A 156 14.24 -13.35 -7.80
C TYR A 156 13.15 -12.71 -8.66
N ASN A 157 13.34 -11.46 -9.09
CA ASN A 157 12.38 -10.75 -9.90
C ASN A 157 12.41 -11.26 -11.35
N ASP A 158 11.23 -11.53 -11.90
CA ASP A 158 11.06 -11.72 -13.34
C ASP A 158 10.87 -10.35 -13.99
N GLU A 159 11.83 -9.96 -14.83
CA GLU A 159 11.84 -8.70 -15.56
C GLU A 159 10.96 -8.74 -16.83
N ALA A 160 10.34 -9.89 -17.13
CA ALA A 160 9.44 -10.00 -18.27
C ALA A 160 8.28 -8.99 -18.17
N PRO A 161 7.86 -8.39 -19.31
CA PRO A 161 6.70 -7.51 -19.33
C PRO A 161 5.44 -8.23 -18.85
N PHE A 162 4.55 -7.49 -18.20
CA PHE A 162 3.29 -8.02 -17.73
C PHE A 162 2.45 -8.57 -18.90
N ALA A 163 2.05 -9.85 -18.80
CA ALA A 163 1.45 -10.59 -19.90
C ALA A 163 0.03 -10.13 -20.33
N HIS A 164 -0.60 -9.26 -19.54
CA HIS A 164 -1.96 -8.77 -19.78
C HIS A 164 -1.96 -7.23 -19.90
N PRO A 165 -1.49 -6.67 -21.02
CA PRO A 165 -1.58 -5.24 -21.26
C PRO A 165 -3.05 -4.79 -21.27
N PHE A 166 -3.25 -3.51 -20.97
CA PHE A 166 -4.59 -2.90 -20.97
C PHE A 166 -5.22 -2.97 -22.37
N ASP A 167 -6.32 -3.71 -22.48
CA ASP A 167 -7.09 -3.87 -23.71
C ASP A 167 -8.53 -4.30 -23.36
N LEU A 168 -9.46 -3.35 -23.43
CA LEU A 168 -10.87 -3.59 -23.13
C LEU A 168 -11.56 -4.44 -24.19
N ALA A 169 -11.12 -4.38 -25.45
CA ALA A 169 -11.70 -5.20 -26.50
C ALA A 169 -11.35 -6.67 -26.26
N ARG A 170 -10.08 -6.95 -25.94
CA ARG A 170 -9.63 -8.28 -25.54
C ARG A 170 -10.32 -8.76 -24.26
N ALA A 171 -10.47 -7.89 -23.26
CA ALA A 171 -11.18 -8.24 -22.03
C ALA A 171 -12.63 -8.66 -22.30
N ASN A 172 -13.39 -7.91 -23.11
CA ASN A 172 -14.76 -8.30 -23.47
C ASN A 172 -14.80 -9.61 -24.26
N ARG A 173 -13.95 -9.77 -25.30
CA ARG A 173 -13.89 -11.02 -26.09
C ARG A 173 -13.62 -12.24 -25.21
N LEU A 174 -12.65 -12.18 -24.32
CA LEU A 174 -12.33 -13.28 -23.40
C LEU A 174 -13.52 -13.66 -22.50
N LEU A 175 -14.32 -12.68 -22.06
CA LEU A 175 -15.52 -12.94 -21.26
C LEU A 175 -16.66 -13.53 -22.11
N ASP A 176 -16.81 -13.09 -23.36
CA ASP A 176 -17.79 -13.64 -24.30
C ASP A 176 -17.45 -15.10 -24.67
N GLU A 177 -16.20 -15.38 -25.02
CA GLU A 177 -15.68 -16.72 -25.32
C GLU A 177 -15.76 -17.65 -24.10
N ALA A 178 -15.67 -17.09 -22.89
CA ALA A 178 -15.93 -17.81 -21.66
C ALA A 178 -17.42 -18.10 -21.41
N GLY A 179 -18.33 -17.74 -22.31
CA GLY A 179 -19.77 -17.95 -22.13
C GLY A 179 -20.36 -17.10 -21.02
N LEU A 180 -19.79 -15.92 -20.76
CA LEU A 180 -20.28 -14.94 -19.79
C LEU A 180 -20.76 -13.67 -20.49
N PRO A 181 -21.68 -13.73 -21.49
CA PRO A 181 -22.15 -12.55 -22.22
C PRO A 181 -22.80 -11.53 -21.27
N ARG A 182 -22.92 -10.28 -21.71
CA ARG A 182 -23.68 -9.28 -20.97
C ARG A 182 -25.15 -9.67 -20.90
N GLY A 183 -25.74 -9.55 -19.71
CA GLY A 183 -27.18 -9.63 -19.50
C GLY A 183 -27.91 -8.36 -19.97
N PRO A 184 -29.25 -8.31 -19.84
CA PRO A 184 -30.07 -7.18 -20.27
C PRO A 184 -29.73 -5.85 -19.61
N ASP A 185 -29.20 -5.88 -18.39
CA ASP A 185 -28.74 -4.71 -17.62
C ASP A 185 -27.27 -4.35 -17.93
N GLY A 186 -26.63 -5.05 -18.86
CA GLY A 186 -25.22 -4.89 -19.21
C GLY A 186 -24.25 -5.61 -18.26
N THR A 187 -24.75 -6.29 -17.22
CA THR A 187 -23.96 -7.03 -16.24
C THR A 187 -23.77 -8.48 -16.68
N ARG A 188 -22.54 -9.00 -16.57
CA ARG A 188 -22.16 -10.41 -16.79
C ARG A 188 -22.22 -11.20 -15.48
N PHE A 189 -21.63 -10.64 -14.43
CA PHE A 189 -21.60 -11.21 -13.08
C PHE A 189 -21.15 -10.14 -12.06
N ALA A 190 -21.26 -10.47 -10.78
CA ALA A 190 -20.82 -9.62 -9.67
C ALA A 190 -19.66 -10.26 -8.90
N LEU A 191 -18.75 -9.42 -8.43
CA LEU A 191 -17.64 -9.77 -7.54
C LEU A 191 -17.68 -8.90 -6.29
N ARG A 192 -17.16 -9.44 -5.19
CA ARG A 192 -16.85 -8.67 -3.99
C ARG A 192 -15.36 -8.40 -3.94
N LEU A 193 -14.96 -7.15 -3.75
CA LEU A 193 -13.57 -6.73 -3.63
C LEU A 193 -13.28 -6.29 -2.20
N THR A 194 -12.34 -6.96 -1.55
CA THR A 194 -11.74 -6.56 -0.28
C THR A 194 -10.37 -5.95 -0.54
N PHE A 195 -9.95 -5.00 0.31
CA PHE A 195 -8.66 -4.34 0.16
C PHE A 195 -8.10 -3.97 1.53
N HIS A 196 -6.77 -3.86 1.62
CA HIS A 196 -6.10 -3.41 2.83
C HIS A 196 -6.47 -1.96 3.13
N PRO A 197 -6.77 -1.58 4.39
CA PRO A 197 -7.14 -0.20 4.71
C PRO A 197 -6.07 0.81 4.30
N GLY A 198 -6.50 1.96 3.78
CA GLY A 198 -5.61 3.06 3.40
C GLY A 198 -6.11 3.81 2.17
N PRO A 199 -5.79 5.11 2.03
CA PRO A 199 -6.35 5.95 0.98
C PRO A 199 -5.98 5.46 -0.43
N ALA A 200 -4.73 5.05 -0.64
CA ALA A 200 -4.30 4.54 -1.94
C ALA A 200 -5.03 3.26 -2.34
N PHE A 201 -5.16 2.28 -1.43
CA PHE A 201 -5.87 1.03 -1.68
C PHE A 201 -7.37 1.25 -1.92
N LYS A 202 -8.00 2.17 -1.17
CA LYS A 202 -9.40 2.55 -1.39
C LYS A 202 -9.59 3.16 -2.78
N ASN A 203 -8.73 4.11 -3.17
CA ASN A 203 -8.76 4.72 -4.49
C ASN A 203 -8.52 3.70 -5.61
N THR A 204 -7.63 2.73 -5.39
CA THR A 204 -7.43 1.60 -6.31
C THR A 204 -8.67 0.71 -6.40
N ALA A 205 -9.33 0.37 -5.28
CA ALA A 205 -10.54 -0.43 -5.29
C ALA A 205 -11.68 0.27 -6.06
N GLU A 206 -11.84 1.58 -5.86
CA GLU A 206 -12.78 2.42 -6.58
C GLU A 206 -12.51 2.46 -8.08
N TYR A 207 -11.23 2.61 -8.46
CA TYR A 207 -10.81 2.51 -9.85
C TYR A 207 -11.10 1.13 -10.45
N LEU A 208 -10.80 0.04 -9.74
CA LEU A 208 -11.07 -1.33 -10.21
C LEU A 208 -12.57 -1.55 -10.40
N ARG A 209 -13.43 -1.05 -9.51
CA ARG A 209 -14.89 -1.08 -9.69
C ARG A 209 -15.32 -0.41 -10.99
N ALA A 210 -14.81 0.79 -11.25
CA ALA A 210 -15.10 1.50 -12.50
C ALA A 210 -14.55 0.74 -13.73
N ALA A 211 -13.31 0.24 -13.66
CA ALA A 211 -12.66 -0.50 -14.75
C ALA A 211 -13.42 -1.80 -15.10
N PHE A 212 -13.83 -2.57 -14.09
CA PHE A 212 -14.57 -3.82 -14.27
C PHE A 212 -16.00 -3.59 -14.75
N THR A 213 -16.64 -2.49 -14.34
CA THR A 213 -17.95 -2.09 -14.86
C THR A 213 -17.91 -1.90 -16.39
N ARG A 214 -16.82 -1.35 -16.95
CA ARG A 214 -16.65 -1.17 -18.40
C ARG A 214 -16.64 -2.48 -19.18
N VAL A 215 -16.33 -3.61 -18.55
CA VAL A 215 -16.42 -4.95 -19.14
C VAL A 215 -17.63 -5.75 -18.67
N GLY A 216 -18.55 -5.11 -17.93
CA GLY A 216 -19.80 -5.71 -17.47
C GLY A 216 -19.67 -6.50 -16.17
N VAL A 217 -18.61 -6.29 -15.40
CA VAL A 217 -18.42 -6.96 -14.11
C VAL A 217 -18.75 -5.99 -13.00
N LYS A 218 -19.83 -6.26 -12.26
CA LYS A 218 -20.24 -5.46 -11.11
C LYS A 218 -19.30 -5.75 -9.94
N VAL A 219 -18.84 -4.72 -9.25
CA VAL A 219 -17.97 -4.87 -8.07
C VAL A 219 -18.62 -4.23 -6.86
N GLU A 220 -18.83 -5.04 -5.82
CA GLU A 220 -19.17 -4.58 -4.48
C GLU A 220 -17.89 -4.43 -3.66
N ILE A 221 -17.60 -3.20 -3.24
CA ILE A 221 -16.42 -2.90 -2.43
C ILE A 221 -16.76 -3.15 -0.96
N ALA A 222 -16.04 -4.07 -0.34
CA ALA A 222 -16.16 -4.40 1.07
C ALA A 222 -15.09 -3.65 1.88
N ASP A 223 -15.39 -2.40 2.23
CA ASP A 223 -14.55 -1.54 3.09
C ASP A 223 -14.61 -1.98 4.56
N GLY A 224 -13.60 -1.63 5.35
CA GLY A 224 -13.48 -2.00 6.76
C GLY A 224 -12.10 -1.68 7.35
N ASP A 225 -11.98 -1.78 8.69
CA ASP A 225 -10.70 -1.67 9.38
C ASP A 225 -9.81 -2.91 9.15
N LEU A 226 -8.56 -2.87 9.62
CA LEU A 226 -7.58 -3.95 9.39
C LEU A 226 -8.06 -5.29 9.97
N ALA A 227 -8.66 -5.27 11.17
CA ALA A 227 -9.18 -6.46 11.82
C ALA A 227 -10.35 -7.08 11.04
N THR A 228 -11.19 -6.26 10.41
CA THR A 228 -12.29 -6.70 9.55
C THR A 228 -11.77 -7.21 8.21
N PHE A 229 -10.77 -6.56 7.62
CA PHE A 229 -10.10 -7.03 6.40
C PHE A 229 -9.52 -8.44 6.60
N ILE A 230 -8.71 -8.65 7.65
CA ILE A 230 -8.06 -9.94 7.93
C ILE A 230 -9.06 -11.08 8.09
N ARG A 231 -10.23 -10.82 8.66
CA ARG A 231 -11.29 -11.86 8.82
C ARG A 231 -11.99 -12.24 7.52
N ARG A 232 -11.85 -11.44 6.46
CA ARG A 232 -12.54 -11.65 5.18
C ARG A 232 -11.66 -12.36 4.14
N VAL A 233 -10.36 -12.38 4.34
CA VAL A 233 -9.35 -12.97 3.43
C VAL A 233 -8.94 -14.35 3.88
#